data_AF-A0A5B0FLB6-F1
#
_entry.id   AF-A0A5B0FLB6-F1
#
_cell.length_a   1.000
_cell.length_b   1.000
_cell.length_c   1.000
_cell.angle_alpha   90.00
_cell.angle_beta   90.00
_cell.angle_gamma   90.00
#
_symmetry.space_group_name_H-M   'P 1'
#
loop_
_entity.id
_entity.type
_entity.pdbx_description
1 polymer ?
#
loop_
_entity_poly.entity_id
_entity_poly.type
_entity_poly.pdbx_seq_one_letter_code
_entity_poly.pdbx_strand_id
1 'polypeptide(L)'
;MKRLKYIPKADPADSAFPISRKEFEAVYRENWRELYDFAVAKTHDKDVAEEIVQALFVNIWEKRDQLLISNLRSYLFVSVRNRIIDHYKERIFSDLNSASDTTAPDYPLFLDELEAAISEAMSQLPEKTRDIFLLNRFEGKSASEIADKLHLPPRTVEYHITQALRKLRESLRKSITMLLIFINIIF
;
A
#
# COMPACT_ATOMS: atom_id res chain seq x y z
N MET A 1 5.38 -8.94 42.02
CA MET A 1 4.65 -10.09 41.45
C MET A 1 3.22 -9.64 41.10
N LYS A 2 3.01 -9.05 39.92
CA LYS A 2 1.67 -8.62 39.45
C LYS A 2 1.15 -9.66 38.47
N ARG A 3 0.00 -10.24 38.80
CA ARG A 3 -0.65 -11.35 38.09
C ARG A 3 -1.12 -10.89 36.71
N LEU A 4 -0.72 -11.65 35.69
CA LEU A 4 -1.23 -11.62 34.33
C LEU A 4 -2.76 -11.81 34.37
N LYS A 5 -3.51 -10.80 33.90
CA LYS A 5 -4.94 -10.98 33.63
C LYS A 5 -5.06 -11.72 32.30
N TYR A 6 -5.65 -12.89 32.38
CA TYR A 6 -6.15 -13.74 31.31
C TYR A 6 -6.80 -12.91 30.19
N ILE A 7 -6.24 -12.99 28.99
CA ILE A 7 -6.86 -12.51 27.75
C ILE A 7 -7.47 -13.77 27.10
N PRO A 8 -8.79 -13.85 26.90
CA PRO A 8 -9.41 -15.02 26.32
C PRO A 8 -8.91 -15.20 24.87
N LYS A 9 -8.59 -16.44 24.52
CA LYS A 9 -8.36 -16.85 23.12
C LYS A 9 -9.70 -16.67 22.39
N ALA A 10 -9.75 -15.76 21.43
CA ALA A 10 -10.93 -15.55 20.59
C ALA A 10 -11.30 -16.85 19.86
N ASP A 11 -12.57 -17.21 19.93
CA ASP A 11 -13.19 -18.31 19.22
C ASP A 11 -13.21 -18.00 17.71
N PRO A 12 -12.85 -18.94 16.83
CA PRO A 12 -12.92 -18.75 15.37
C PRO A 12 -14.33 -18.44 14.82
N ALA A 13 -15.39 -18.44 15.65
CA ALA A 13 -16.74 -18.06 15.26
C ALA A 13 -17.11 -16.56 15.45
N ASP A 14 -16.23 -15.71 16.02
CA ASP A 14 -16.57 -14.31 16.38
C ASP A 14 -16.23 -13.25 15.30
N SER A 15 -16.01 -13.64 14.05
CA SER A 15 -15.63 -12.70 12.98
C SER A 15 -16.82 -11.95 12.36
N ALA A 16 -17.46 -11.03 13.09
CA ALA A 16 -18.27 -9.95 12.51
C ALA A 16 -18.83 -9.00 13.59
N PHE A 17 -18.12 -7.94 13.96
CA PHE A 17 -18.73 -6.83 14.71
C PHE A 17 -18.23 -5.46 14.25
N PRO A 18 -19.12 -4.45 14.20
CA PRO A 18 -18.74 -3.06 13.94
C PRO A 18 -17.84 -2.55 15.06
N ILE A 19 -16.72 -1.90 14.70
CA ILE A 19 -15.74 -1.40 15.67
C ILE A 19 -16.41 -0.35 16.57
N SER A 20 -16.50 -0.61 17.87
CA SER A 20 -17.03 0.36 18.84
C SER A 20 -16.06 1.56 18.98
N ARG A 21 -16.57 2.70 19.47
CA ARG A 21 -15.74 3.88 19.74
C ARG A 21 -14.51 3.56 20.60
N LYS A 22 -14.68 2.72 21.61
CA LYS A 22 -13.61 2.35 22.55
C LYS A 22 -12.54 1.48 21.88
N GLU A 23 -12.95 0.54 21.02
CA GLU A 23 -12.03 -0.30 20.26
C GLU A 23 -11.29 0.53 19.22
N PHE A 24 -11.97 1.44 18.53
CA PHE A 24 -11.34 2.38 17.60
C PHE A 24 -10.27 3.23 18.30
N GLU A 25 -10.59 3.82 19.45
CA GLU A 25 -9.63 4.63 20.21
C GLU A 25 -8.41 3.82 20.66
N ALA A 26 -8.57 2.54 21.00
CA ALA A 26 -7.46 1.66 21.34
C ALA A 26 -6.57 1.40 20.11
N VAL A 27 -7.17 1.01 18.98
CA VAL A 27 -6.44 0.78 17.73
C VAL A 27 -5.70 2.04 17.28
N TYR A 28 -6.32 3.21 17.37
CA TYR A 28 -5.68 4.48 17.05
C TYR A 28 -4.45 4.72 17.92
N ARG A 29 -4.59 4.68 19.26
CA ARG A 29 -3.49 4.97 20.19
C ARG A 29 -2.32 4.00 20.03
N GLU A 30 -2.61 2.73 19.78
CA GLU A 30 -1.59 1.69 19.67
C GLU A 30 -0.82 1.73 18.35
N ASN A 31 -1.45 2.17 17.25
CA ASN A 31 -0.87 2.06 15.91
C ASN A 31 -0.45 3.39 15.29
N TRP A 32 -1.02 4.52 15.73
CA TRP A 32 -0.79 5.83 15.11
C TRP A 32 0.69 6.16 14.93
N ARG A 33 1.47 6.04 16.02
CA ARG A 33 2.88 6.44 16.00
C ARG A 33 3.70 5.62 15.03
N GLU A 34 3.50 4.30 15.02
CA GLU A 34 4.25 3.40 14.15
C GLU A 34 3.90 3.63 12.67
N LEU A 35 2.62 3.85 12.37
CA LEU A 35 2.15 4.16 11.02
C LEU A 35 2.65 5.52 10.53
N TYR A 36 2.70 6.52 11.43
CA TYR A 36 3.26 7.84 11.14
C TYR A 36 4.75 7.77 10.87
N ASP A 37 5.54 7.11 11.73
CA ASP A 37 6.98 6.97 11.51
C ASP A 37 7.28 6.20 10.20
N PHE A 38 6.46 5.18 9.88
CA PHE A 38 6.51 4.49 8.59
C PHE A 38 6.19 5.43 7.41
N ALA A 39 5.13 6.23 7.52
CA ALA A 39 4.75 7.17 6.47
C ALA A 39 5.83 8.24 6.26
N VAL A 40 6.38 8.83 7.32
CA VAL A 40 7.47 9.82 7.24
C VAL A 40 8.70 9.24 6.54
N ALA A 41 9.06 8.00 6.85
CA ALA A 41 10.20 7.32 6.21
C ALA A 41 10.01 7.12 4.69
N LYS A 42 8.77 7.15 4.21
CA LYS A 42 8.41 6.98 2.79
C LYS A 42 8.17 8.30 2.09
N THR A 43 7.44 9.21 2.72
CA THR A 43 7.08 10.51 2.14
C THR A 43 8.22 11.52 2.22
N HIS A 44 9.10 11.38 3.21
CA HIS A 44 10.09 12.39 3.63
C HIS A 44 9.47 13.75 3.99
N ASP A 45 8.15 13.76 4.23
CA ASP A 45 7.35 14.93 4.52
C ASP A 45 6.41 14.58 5.69
N LYS A 46 6.55 15.34 6.79
CA LYS A 46 5.83 15.10 8.04
C LYS A 46 4.35 15.47 7.93
N ASP A 47 4.04 16.53 7.21
CA ASP A 47 2.68 17.04 7.10
C ASP A 47 1.86 16.09 6.21
N VAL A 48 2.44 15.65 5.09
CA VAL A 48 1.84 14.61 4.22
C VAL A 48 1.69 13.29 4.97
N ALA A 49 2.69 12.88 5.74
CA ALA A 49 2.61 11.65 6.53
C ALA A 49 1.49 11.71 7.58
N GLU A 50 1.35 12.84 8.29
CA GLU A 50 0.28 13.06 9.26
C GLU A 50 -1.10 12.99 8.59
N GLU A 51 -1.28 13.70 7.47
CA GLU A 51 -2.53 13.71 6.70
C GLU A 51 -2.92 12.30 6.24
N ILE A 52 -1.97 11.52 5.69
CA ILE A 52 -2.22 10.16 5.21
C ILE A 52 -2.71 9.26 6.34
N VAL A 53 -2.05 9.29 7.50
CA VAL A 53 -2.43 8.45 8.64
C VAL A 53 -3.75 8.94 9.24
N GLN A 54 -3.98 10.26 9.28
CA GLN A 54 -5.26 10.83 9.72
C GLN A 54 -6.41 10.36 8.83
N ALA A 55 -6.26 10.50 7.51
CA ALA A 55 -7.25 10.09 6.53
C ALA A 55 -7.53 8.58 6.58
N LEU A 56 -6.52 7.76 6.88
CA LEU A 56 -6.73 6.34 7.14
C LEU A 56 -7.69 6.12 8.31
N PHE A 57 -7.42 6.70 9.47
CA PHE A 57 -8.24 6.49 10.65
C PHE A 57 -9.65 7.09 10.51
N VAL A 58 -9.79 8.23 9.83
CA VAL A 58 -11.11 8.77 9.45
C VAL A 58 -11.88 7.78 8.60
N ASN A 59 -11.25 7.19 7.57
CA ASN A 59 -11.92 6.24 6.70
C ASN A 59 -12.32 4.94 7.41
N ILE A 60 -11.47 4.45 8.33
CA ILE A 60 -11.80 3.31 9.18
C ILE A 60 -13.02 3.63 10.03
N TRP A 61 -13.09 4.83 10.61
CA TRP A 61 -14.22 5.25 11.42
C TRP A 61 -15.52 5.35 10.60
N GLU A 62 -15.46 5.92 9.41
CA GLU A 62 -16.62 6.07 8.51
C GLU A 62 -17.16 4.71 8.04
N LYS A 63 -16.26 3.77 7.72
CA LYS A 63 -16.62 2.44 7.20
C LYS A 63 -16.67 1.35 8.27
N ARG A 64 -16.59 1.71 9.57
CA ARG A 64 -16.49 0.78 10.69
C ARG A 64 -17.59 -0.29 10.74
N ASP A 65 -18.76 0.01 10.20
CA ASP A 65 -19.92 -0.89 10.18
C ASP A 65 -19.87 -1.91 9.03
N GLN A 66 -18.95 -1.73 8.07
CA GLN A 66 -18.82 -2.54 6.85
C GLN A 66 -17.45 -3.23 6.72
N LEU A 67 -16.46 -2.81 7.51
CA LEU A 67 -15.11 -3.32 7.44
C LEU A 67 -14.98 -4.69 8.11
N LEU A 68 -14.68 -5.72 7.31
CA LEU A 68 -14.29 -7.05 7.78
C LEU A 68 -12.76 -7.18 7.67
N ILE A 69 -12.06 -6.99 8.79
CA ILE A 69 -10.59 -7.00 8.82
C ILE A 69 -10.10 -8.27 9.52
N SER A 70 -9.52 -9.18 8.75
CA SER A 70 -8.95 -10.44 9.27
C SER A 70 -7.58 -10.25 9.96
N ASN A 71 -6.76 -9.31 9.45
CA ASN A 71 -5.47 -8.96 10.04
C ASN A 71 -5.30 -7.44 10.11
N LEU A 72 -5.56 -6.88 11.29
CA LEU A 72 -5.56 -5.43 11.51
C LEU A 72 -4.22 -4.78 11.18
N ARG A 73 -3.11 -5.35 11.65
CA ARG A 73 -1.78 -4.79 11.41
C ARG A 73 -1.47 -4.74 9.93
N SER A 74 -1.67 -5.85 9.21
CA SER A 74 -1.43 -5.89 7.78
C SER A 74 -2.31 -4.90 7.03
N TYR A 75 -3.60 -4.82 7.40
CA TYR A 75 -4.54 -3.87 6.81
C TYR A 75 -4.08 -2.42 6.98
N LEU A 76 -3.67 -2.03 8.20
CA LEU A 76 -3.23 -0.67 8.50
C LEU A 76 -2.01 -0.26 7.68
N PHE A 77 -0.96 -1.08 7.67
CA PHE A 77 0.26 -0.77 6.92
C PHE A 77 0.04 -0.78 5.40
N VAL A 78 -0.77 -1.72 4.89
CA VAL A 78 -1.14 -1.74 3.46
C VAL A 78 -1.93 -0.49 3.10
N SER A 79 -2.86 -0.07 3.95
CA SER A 79 -3.70 1.10 3.70
C SER A 79 -2.90 2.41 3.73
N VAL A 80 -1.97 2.58 4.68
CA VAL A 80 -1.04 3.71 4.68
C VAL A 80 -0.19 3.72 3.41
N ARG A 81 0.39 2.57 3.05
CA ARG A 81 1.19 2.44 1.82
C ARG A 81 0.38 2.81 0.57
N ASN A 82 -0.85 2.33 0.45
CA ASN A 82 -1.71 2.63 -0.69
C ASN A 82 -2.01 4.13 -0.77
N ARG A 83 -2.29 4.77 0.36
CA ARG A 83 -2.50 6.23 0.42
C ARG A 83 -1.26 7.03 0.06
N ILE A 84 -0.07 6.57 0.43
CA ILE A 84 1.19 7.17 -0.03
C ILE A 84 1.30 7.08 -1.55
N ILE A 85 1.01 5.91 -2.12
CA ILE A 85 1.00 5.72 -3.58
C ILE A 85 -0.02 6.66 -4.23
N ASP A 86 -1.23 6.75 -3.69
CA ASP A 86 -2.29 7.59 -4.22
C ASP A 86 -1.95 9.08 -4.13
N HIS A 87 -1.36 9.53 -3.02
CA HIS A 87 -0.84 10.90 -2.86
C HIS A 87 0.19 11.24 -3.96
N TYR A 88 1.16 10.34 -4.21
CA TYR A 88 2.14 10.59 -5.27
C TYR A 88 1.53 10.51 -6.66
N LYS A 89 0.57 9.61 -6.91
CA LYS A 89 -0.17 9.59 -8.18
C LYS A 89 -0.92 10.90 -8.41
N GLU A 90 -1.69 11.36 -7.44
CA GLU A 90 -2.46 12.61 -7.56
C GLU A 90 -1.54 13.80 -7.79
N ARG A 91 -0.40 13.84 -7.10
CA ARG A 91 0.62 14.86 -7.34
C ARG A 91 1.20 14.77 -8.74
N ILE A 92 1.53 13.58 -9.24
CA ILE A 92 1.98 13.37 -10.63
C ILE A 92 0.90 13.85 -11.62
N PHE A 93 -0.35 13.45 -11.46
CA PHE A 93 -1.45 13.88 -12.34
C PHE A 93 -1.74 15.39 -12.25
N SER A 94 -1.63 15.98 -11.05
CA SER A 94 -1.79 17.43 -10.84
C SER A 94 -0.65 18.20 -11.51
N ASP A 95 0.60 17.75 -11.32
CA ASP A 95 1.79 18.35 -11.91
C ASP A 95 1.78 18.22 -13.45
N LEU A 96 1.28 17.11 -14.01
CA LEU A 96 1.08 16.95 -15.46
C LEU A 96 0.03 17.92 -16.03
N ASN A 97 -0.99 18.29 -15.24
CA ASN A 97 -2.00 19.26 -15.66
C ASN A 97 -1.52 20.71 -15.50
N SER A 98 -0.64 21.00 -14.54
CA SER A 98 -0.09 22.32 -14.27
C SER A 98 1.23 22.62 -15.00
N ALA A 99 1.94 21.61 -15.51
CA ALA A 99 3.14 21.74 -16.34
C ALA A 99 2.91 22.35 -17.73
N SER A 100 1.74 22.93 -17.98
CA SER A 100 1.56 23.91 -19.07
C SER A 100 2.30 25.23 -18.81
N ASP A 101 2.79 25.49 -17.59
CA ASP A 101 3.62 26.67 -17.30
C ASP A 101 4.77 26.39 -16.30
N THR A 102 5.99 26.31 -16.83
CA THR A 102 7.29 26.69 -16.24
C THR A 102 7.93 25.93 -15.05
N THR A 103 9.08 25.32 -15.36
CA THR A 103 10.36 25.28 -14.60
C THR A 103 10.41 24.67 -13.20
N ALA A 104 10.73 23.36 -13.14
CA ALA A 104 11.50 22.74 -12.06
C ALA A 104 12.62 21.87 -12.69
N PRO A 105 13.87 21.89 -12.20
CA PRO A 105 15.00 21.23 -12.86
C PRO A 105 14.99 19.72 -12.57
N ASP A 106 14.91 18.93 -13.63
CA ASP A 106 15.20 17.49 -13.78
C ASP A 106 14.45 16.45 -12.92
N TYR A 107 13.71 16.83 -11.88
CA TYR A 107 12.94 15.88 -11.07
C TYR A 107 11.66 15.36 -11.75
N PRO A 108 10.84 16.21 -12.40
CA PRO A 108 9.66 15.75 -13.14
C PRO A 108 10.03 14.84 -14.32
N LEU A 109 11.09 15.20 -15.04
CA LEU A 109 11.61 14.40 -16.16
C LEU A 109 12.06 13.00 -15.71
N PHE A 110 12.69 12.88 -14.54
CA PHE A 110 13.12 11.59 -14.00
C PHE A 110 11.94 10.71 -13.53
N LEU A 111 10.85 11.33 -13.09
CA LEU A 111 9.60 10.64 -12.75
C LEU A 111 8.86 10.17 -14.01
N ASP A 112 8.81 10.99 -15.06
CA ASP A 112 8.23 10.61 -16.36
C ASP A 112 8.98 9.44 -16.99
N GLU A 113 10.32 9.46 -16.92
CA GLU A 113 11.17 8.35 -17.37
C GLU A 113 10.93 7.07 -16.55
N LEU A 114 10.76 7.20 -15.22
CA LEU A 114 10.44 6.08 -14.36
C LEU A 114 9.04 5.51 -14.63
N GLU A 115 8.05 6.37 -14.83
CA GLU A 115 6.68 5.97 -15.16
C GLU A 115 6.63 5.28 -16.52
N ALA A 116 7.30 5.84 -17.53
CA ALA A 116 7.44 5.22 -18.84
C ALA A 116 8.11 3.83 -18.74
N ALA A 117 9.18 3.72 -17.97
CA ALA A 117 9.89 2.45 -17.77
C ALA A 117 9.04 1.40 -17.01
N ILE A 118 8.24 1.81 -16.02
CA ILE A 118 7.30 0.94 -15.32
C ILE A 118 6.17 0.51 -16.27
N SER A 119 5.59 1.44 -17.02
CA SER A 119 4.52 1.16 -17.98
C SER A 119 4.98 0.19 -19.07
N GLU A 120 6.17 0.42 -19.62
CA GLU A 120 6.79 -0.50 -20.58
C GLU A 120 7.01 -1.88 -19.95
N ALA A 121 7.57 -1.96 -18.74
CA ALA A 121 7.79 -3.23 -18.04
C ALA A 121 6.48 -3.98 -17.77
N MET A 122 5.42 -3.27 -17.40
CA MET A 122 4.07 -3.82 -17.18
C MET A 122 3.44 -4.32 -18.47
N SER A 123 3.69 -3.66 -19.61
CA SER A 123 3.21 -4.10 -20.93
C SER A 123 3.84 -5.43 -21.38
N GLN A 124 5.05 -5.73 -20.91
CA GLN A 124 5.78 -6.96 -21.22
C GLN A 124 5.39 -8.15 -20.33
N LEU A 125 4.55 -7.92 -19.30
CA LEU A 125 4.07 -9.00 -18.46
C LEU A 125 2.95 -9.78 -19.15
N PRO A 126 2.91 -11.11 -18.99
CA PRO A 126 1.71 -11.88 -19.33
C PRO A 126 0.49 -11.32 -18.58
N GLU A 127 -0.64 -11.22 -19.27
CA GLU A 127 -1.88 -10.60 -18.78
C GLU A 127 -2.25 -11.06 -17.36
N LYS A 128 -2.29 -12.38 -17.13
CA LYS A 128 -2.58 -12.95 -15.81
C LYS A 128 -1.61 -12.51 -14.70
N THR A 129 -0.32 -12.39 -15.01
CA THR A 129 0.70 -11.94 -14.06
C THR A 129 0.52 -10.46 -13.76
N ARG A 130 0.22 -9.66 -14.78
CA ARG A 130 -0.06 -8.23 -14.64
C ARG A 130 -1.28 -8.02 -13.74
N ASP A 131 -2.39 -8.70 -14.01
CA ASP A 131 -3.64 -8.51 -13.25
C ASP A 131 -3.50 -8.91 -11.79
N ILE A 132 -2.83 -10.03 -11.52
CA ILE A 132 -2.52 -10.47 -10.15
C ILE A 132 -1.64 -9.43 -9.44
N PHE A 133 -0.63 -8.90 -10.13
CA PHE A 133 0.21 -7.85 -9.56
C PHE A 133 -0.58 -6.57 -9.30
N LEU A 134 -1.48 -6.15 -10.20
CA LEU A 134 -2.33 -4.98 -10.01
C LEU A 134 -3.27 -5.15 -8.81
N LEU A 135 -3.91 -6.31 -8.67
CA LEU A 135 -4.76 -6.64 -7.53
C LEU A 135 -3.99 -6.57 -6.19
N ASN A 136 -2.77 -7.10 -6.17
CA ASN A 136 -1.96 -7.07 -4.96
C ASN A 136 -1.46 -5.67 -4.63
N ARG A 137 -1.01 -4.95 -5.66
CA ARG A 137 -0.23 -3.72 -5.48
C ARG A 137 -1.08 -2.46 -5.44
N PHE A 138 -2.12 -2.39 -6.26
CA PHE A 138 -3.00 -1.22 -6.35
C PHE A 138 -4.33 -1.42 -5.60
N GLU A 139 -4.89 -2.64 -5.62
CA GLU A 139 -6.09 -2.92 -4.82
C GLU A 139 -5.77 -3.40 -3.38
N GLY A 140 -4.49 -3.59 -3.04
CA GLY A 140 -4.03 -3.94 -1.69
C GLY A 140 -4.41 -5.35 -1.23
N LYS A 141 -4.88 -6.22 -2.13
CA LYS A 141 -5.34 -7.56 -1.77
C LYS A 141 -4.17 -8.47 -1.41
N SER A 142 -4.32 -9.22 -0.33
CA SER A 142 -3.37 -10.25 0.05
C SER A 142 -3.35 -11.38 -0.98
N ALA A 143 -2.27 -12.18 -0.97
CA ALA A 143 -2.16 -13.33 -1.85
C ALA A 143 -3.32 -14.34 -1.62
N SER A 144 -3.82 -14.44 -0.38
CA SER A 144 -4.97 -15.28 -0.05
C SER A 144 -6.26 -14.74 -0.67
N GLU A 145 -6.55 -13.45 -0.52
CA GLU A 145 -7.77 -12.84 -1.08
C GLU A 145 -7.81 -12.92 -2.61
N ILE A 146 -6.65 -12.78 -3.27
CA ILE A 146 -6.54 -12.94 -4.72
C ILE A 146 -6.70 -14.40 -5.13
N ALA A 147 -6.12 -15.34 -4.36
CA ALA A 147 -6.25 -16.77 -4.57
C ALA A 147 -7.71 -17.20 -4.52
N ASP A 148 -8.44 -16.73 -3.51
CA ASP A 148 -9.88 -16.99 -3.36
C ASP A 148 -10.67 -16.37 -4.52
N LYS A 149 -10.39 -15.10 -4.86
CA LYS A 149 -11.07 -14.36 -5.95
C LYS A 149 -10.87 -15.01 -7.32
N LEU A 150 -9.68 -15.54 -7.60
CA LEU A 150 -9.31 -16.08 -8.90
C LEU A 150 -9.37 -17.62 -8.96
N HIS A 151 -9.78 -18.27 -7.86
CA HIS A 151 -9.75 -19.73 -7.69
C HIS A 151 -8.37 -20.34 -8.03
N LEU A 152 -7.31 -19.73 -7.51
CA LEU A 152 -5.92 -20.16 -7.68
C LEU A 152 -5.32 -20.58 -6.34
N PRO A 153 -4.32 -21.47 -6.32
CA PRO A 153 -3.54 -21.70 -5.11
C PRO A 153 -2.81 -20.41 -4.67
N PRO A 154 -2.73 -20.09 -3.35
CA PRO A 154 -1.98 -18.93 -2.84
C PRO A 154 -0.53 -18.89 -3.34
N ARG A 155 0.13 -20.05 -3.41
CA ARG A 155 1.49 -20.17 -3.96
C ARG A 155 1.59 -19.75 -5.42
N THR A 156 0.53 -19.96 -6.22
CA THR A 156 0.49 -19.52 -7.62
C THR A 156 0.38 -18.00 -7.71
N VAL A 157 -0.41 -17.39 -6.83
CA VAL A 157 -0.51 -15.92 -6.73
C VAL A 157 0.82 -15.31 -6.31
N GLU A 158 1.46 -15.83 -5.27
CA GLU A 158 2.80 -15.40 -4.83
C GLU A 158 3.84 -15.55 -5.95
N TYR A 159 3.77 -16.64 -6.70
CA TYR A 159 4.62 -16.85 -7.88
C TYR A 159 4.42 -15.70 -8.89
N HIS A 160 3.19 -15.39 -9.28
CA HIS A 160 2.92 -14.30 -10.23
C HIS A 160 3.39 -12.93 -9.71
N ILE A 161 3.15 -12.61 -8.43
CA ILE A 161 3.65 -11.37 -7.81
C ILE A 161 5.19 -11.32 -7.89
N THR A 162 5.86 -12.42 -7.56
CA THR A 162 7.32 -12.51 -7.60
C THR A 162 7.85 -12.36 -9.03
N GLN A 163 7.18 -12.96 -10.02
CA GLN A 163 7.55 -12.84 -11.43
C GLN A 163 7.41 -11.39 -11.92
N ALA A 164 6.31 -10.72 -11.58
CA ALA A 164 6.09 -9.31 -11.91
C ALA A 164 7.20 -8.43 -11.34
N LEU A 165 7.50 -8.58 -10.04
CA LEU A 165 8.56 -7.84 -9.36
C LEU A 165 9.94 -8.07 -9.98
N ARG A 166 10.25 -9.32 -10.33
CA ARG A 166 11.53 -9.64 -11.00
C ARG A 166 11.65 -8.91 -12.33
N LYS A 167 10.60 -8.98 -13.16
CA LYS A 167 10.59 -8.34 -14.49
C LYS A 167 10.68 -6.82 -14.38
N LEU A 168 9.92 -6.21 -13.47
CA LEU A 168 10.00 -4.78 -13.17
C LEU A 168 11.41 -4.37 -12.73
N ARG A 169 12.04 -5.13 -11.81
CA ARG A 169 13.41 -4.88 -11.38
C ARG A 169 14.41 -4.99 -12.53
N GLU A 170 14.27 -5.98 -13.41
CA GLU A 170 15.14 -6.17 -14.57
C GLU A 170 15.03 -5.01 -15.56
N SER A 171 13.81 -4.57 -15.88
CA SER A 171 13.57 -3.43 -16.78
C SER A 171 14.13 -2.13 -16.21
N LEU A 172 14.02 -1.93 -14.89
CA LEU A 172 14.51 -0.74 -14.20
C LEU A 172 16.01 -0.80 -13.89
N ARG A 173 16.65 -1.96 -14.01
CA ARG A 173 18.08 -2.17 -13.67
C ARG A 173 19.03 -1.35 -14.56
N LYS A 174 18.58 -0.91 -15.74
CA LYS A 174 19.36 -0.02 -16.62
C LYS A 174 19.64 1.35 -15.99
N SER A 175 18.85 1.75 -14.99
CA SER A 175 19.10 2.95 -14.18
C SER A 175 19.06 2.58 -12.69
N ILE A 176 20.23 2.48 -12.07
CA ILE A 176 20.40 2.15 -10.64
C ILE A 176 19.59 3.11 -9.75
N THR A 177 19.51 4.39 -10.14
CA THR A 177 18.72 5.41 -9.45
C THR A 177 17.21 5.13 -9.54
N MET A 178 16.70 4.73 -10.71
CA MET A 178 15.30 4.32 -10.87
C MET A 178 14.95 3.08 -10.05
N LEU A 179 15.86 2.09 -9.99
CA LEU A 179 15.66 0.88 -9.20
C LEU A 179 15.57 1.19 -7.69
N LEU A 180 16.39 2.12 -7.18
CA LEU A 180 16.36 2.54 -5.78
C LEU A 180 15.06 3.25 -5.41
N ILE A 181 14.56 4.14 -6.29
CA ILE A 181 13.28 4.83 -6.11
C ILE A 181 12.12 3.83 -6.15
N PHE A 182 12.12 2.94 -7.15
CA PHE A 182 11.11 1.87 -7.25
C PHE A 182 11.08 0.99 -6.01
N ILE A 183 12.24 0.59 -5.48
CA ILE A 183 12.30 -0.21 -4.25
C ILE A 183 11.74 0.58 -3.07
N ASN A 184 12.04 1.88 -2.93
CA ASN A 184 11.52 2.70 -1.83
C ASN A 184 9.99 2.85 -1.89
N ILE A 185 9.43 3.03 -3.10
CA ILE A 185 7.99 3.13 -3.31
C ILE A 185 7.31 1.76 -3.13
N ILE A 186 7.94 0.68 -3.60
CA ILE A 186 7.35 -0.67 -3.65
C ILE A 186 7.46 -1.46 -2.34
N PHE A 187 8.63 -1.45 -1.70
CA PHE A 187 8.94 -2.24 -0.50
C PHE A 187 9.01 -1.34 0.72
#